data_AF-A0A7U6Y506-F1
#
_entry.id   AF-A0A7U6Y506-F1
#
_cell.length_a   1.000
_cell.length_b   1.000
_cell.length_c   1.000
_cell.angle_alpha   90.00
_cell.angle_beta   90.00
_cell.angle_gamma   90.00
#
_symmetry.space_group_name_H-M   'P 1'
#
loop_
_entity.id
_entity.type
_entity.pdbx_description
1 polymer ?
#
loop_
_entity_poly.entity_id
_entity_poly.type
_entity_poly.pdbx_seq_one_letter_code
_entity_poly.pdbx_strand_id
1 'polypeptide(L)'
;MSAQARHGADNDANMLERDASLAASLVGAARRLLAEGRFLDLGALESRIAFLCERIAVMPKDEASRFGEFLGSLNGELDALAQDIEARNTLLALERTGGSGAAAYRRLD
;
A
#
# COMPACT_ATOMS: atom_id res chain seq x y z
N MET A 1 -26.40 10.54 29.70
CA MET A 1 -26.22 9.95 28.36
C MET A 1 -24.85 9.23 28.26
N SER A 2 -24.48 8.37 29.21
CA SER A 2 -23.07 8.36 29.64
C SER A 2 -22.31 7.03 29.63
N ALA A 3 -22.90 5.93 29.17
CA ALA A 3 -22.18 4.63 29.06
C ALA A 3 -22.23 4.04 27.63
N GLN A 4 -23.36 4.19 26.95
CA GLN A 4 -23.61 3.53 25.66
C GLN A 4 -22.86 4.19 24.48
N ALA A 5 -22.63 5.51 24.53
CA ALA A 5 -21.87 6.22 23.51
C ALA A 5 -20.36 5.93 23.56
N ARG A 6 -19.81 5.68 24.76
CA ARG A 6 -18.39 5.33 24.95
C ARG A 6 -18.08 3.92 24.44
N HIS A 7 -18.96 2.97 24.71
CA HIS A 7 -18.81 1.59 24.22
C HIS A 7 -18.89 1.47 22.69
N GLY A 8 -19.66 2.35 22.02
CA GLY A 8 -19.70 2.42 20.56
C GLY A 8 -18.40 2.95 19.95
N ALA A 9 -17.87 4.04 20.51
CA ALA A 9 -16.60 4.63 20.05
C ALA A 9 -15.40 3.67 20.22
N ASP A 10 -15.34 2.96 21.35
CA ASP A 10 -14.28 1.97 21.60
C ASP A 10 -14.33 0.79 20.59
N ASN A 11 -15.53 0.33 20.22
CA ASN A 11 -15.68 -0.72 19.20
C ASN A 11 -15.29 -0.25 17.80
N ASP A 12 -15.66 0.99 17.44
CA ASP A 12 -15.29 1.60 16.16
C ASP A 12 -13.78 1.77 16.04
N ALA A 13 -13.11 2.24 17.10
CA ALA A 13 -11.66 2.35 17.15
C ALA A 13 -10.97 0.98 17.01
N ASN A 14 -11.45 -0.05 17.74
CA ASN A 14 -10.91 -1.40 17.64
C ASN A 14 -11.10 -2.02 16.25
N MET A 15 -12.23 -1.75 15.59
CA MET A 15 -12.48 -2.20 14.22
C MET A 15 -11.52 -1.53 13.25
N LEU A 16 -11.30 -0.23 13.42
CA LEU A 16 -10.39 0.56 12.60
C LEU A 16 -8.93 0.13 12.78
N GLU A 17 -8.50 -0.19 14.01
CA GLU A 17 -7.18 -0.75 14.29
C GLU A 17 -6.97 -2.11 13.57
N ARG A 18 -8.01 -2.95 13.48
CA ARG A 18 -7.94 -4.21 12.72
C ARG A 18 -7.86 -3.97 11.21
N ASP A 19 -8.67 -3.06 10.69
CA ASP A 19 -8.66 -2.72 9.26
C ASP A 19 -7.32 -2.10 8.84
N ALA A 20 -6.75 -1.27 9.71
CA ALA A 20 -5.41 -0.72 9.62
C ALA A 20 -4.34 -1.82 9.55
N SER A 21 -4.37 -2.78 10.48
CA SER A 21 -3.43 -3.92 10.49
C SER A 21 -3.54 -4.80 9.24
N LEU A 22 -4.77 -4.99 8.73
CA LEU A 22 -5.01 -5.70 7.48
C LEU A 22 -4.42 -4.95 6.28
N ALA A 23 -4.57 -3.61 6.22
CA ALA A 23 -4.01 -2.81 5.15
C ALA A 23 -2.47 -2.93 5.11
N ALA A 24 -1.79 -2.81 6.25
CA ALA A 24 -0.33 -3.00 6.33
C ALA A 24 0.09 -4.41 5.87
N SER A 25 -0.67 -5.44 6.29
CA SER A 25 -0.41 -6.82 5.86
C SER A 25 -0.54 -7.00 4.34
N LEU A 26 -1.51 -6.32 3.73
CA LEU A 26 -1.70 -6.32 2.28
C LEU A 26 -0.56 -5.59 1.55
N VAL A 27 -0.08 -4.46 2.07
CA VAL A 27 1.10 -3.77 1.53
C VAL A 27 2.34 -4.68 1.60
N GLY A 28 2.57 -5.32 2.75
CA GLY A 28 3.66 -6.28 2.90
C GLY A 28 3.57 -7.47 1.93
N ALA A 29 2.36 -8.01 1.72
CA ALA A 29 2.12 -9.07 0.74
C ALA A 29 2.35 -8.57 -0.70
N ALA A 30 1.89 -7.36 -1.02
CA ALA A 30 2.09 -6.73 -2.33
C ALA A 30 3.57 -6.64 -2.70
N ARG A 31 4.41 -6.15 -1.77
CA ARG A 31 5.85 -6.03 -1.97
C ARG A 31 6.52 -7.39 -2.21
N ARG A 32 6.13 -8.43 -1.45
CA ARG A 32 6.65 -9.80 -1.67
C ARG A 32 6.27 -10.34 -3.04
N LEU A 33 5.02 -10.17 -3.44
CA LEU A 33 4.52 -10.63 -4.74
C LEU A 33 5.21 -9.90 -5.91
N LEU A 34 5.48 -8.59 -5.77
CA LEU A 34 6.28 -7.85 -6.74
C LEU A 34 7.72 -8.36 -6.83
N ALA A 35 8.35 -8.68 -5.69
CA ALA A 35 9.68 -9.28 -5.66
C ALA A 35 9.73 -10.66 -6.34
N GLU A 36 8.64 -11.43 -6.26
CA GLU A 36 8.45 -12.70 -6.99
C GLU A 36 8.14 -12.49 -8.49
N GLY A 37 8.04 -11.25 -8.96
CA GLY A 37 7.74 -10.92 -10.35
C GLY A 37 6.27 -11.08 -10.73
N ARG A 38 5.36 -11.15 -9.74
CA ARG A 38 3.91 -11.29 -9.97
C ARG A 38 3.26 -9.92 -10.14
N PHE A 39 2.22 -9.87 -10.96
CA PHE A 39 1.38 -8.68 -11.10
C PHE A 39 0.43 -8.55 -9.91
N LEU A 40 0.20 -7.31 -9.49
CA LEU A 40 -0.73 -6.97 -8.42
C LEU A 40 -1.80 -6.01 -8.92
N ASP A 41 -3.03 -6.24 -8.46
CA ASP A 41 -4.09 -5.24 -8.54
C ASP A 41 -4.06 -4.39 -7.27
N LEU A 42 -3.78 -3.11 -7.43
CA LEU A 42 -3.71 -2.13 -6.34
C LEU A 42 -5.06 -1.47 -6.06
N GLY A 43 -6.07 -1.63 -6.92
CA GLY A 43 -7.37 -0.94 -6.76
C GLY A 43 -8.10 -1.33 -5.47
N ALA A 44 -7.98 -2.60 -5.07
CA ALA A 44 -8.53 -3.08 -3.80
C ALA A 44 -7.80 -2.47 -2.58
N LEU A 45 -6.48 -2.27 -2.69
CA LEU A 45 -5.66 -1.67 -1.63
C LEU A 45 -5.96 -0.17 -1.49
N GLU A 46 -6.04 0.55 -2.61
CA GLU A 46 -6.43 1.96 -2.66
C GLU A 46 -7.80 2.18 -1.99
N SER A 47 -8.81 1.38 -2.38
CA SER A 47 -10.16 1.48 -1.83
C SER A 47 -10.18 1.26 -0.31
N ARG A 48 -9.36 0.32 0.19
CA ARG A 48 -9.26 0.02 1.64
C ARG A 48 -8.61 1.17 2.40
N ILE A 49 -7.54 1.76 1.86
CA ILE A 49 -6.83 2.87 2.49
C ILE A 49 -7.69 4.14 2.48
N ALA A 50 -8.38 4.42 1.37
CA ALA A 50 -9.31 5.53 1.28
C ALA A 50 -10.40 5.44 2.36
N PHE A 51 -11.02 4.26 2.50
CA PHE A 51 -12.01 4.01 3.54
C PHE A 51 -11.45 4.24 4.97
N LEU A 52 -10.23 3.77 5.25
CA LEU A 52 -9.57 3.99 6.53
C LEU A 52 -9.35 5.49 6.80
N CYS A 53 -8.81 6.22 5.83
CA CYS A 53 -8.56 7.66 5.95
C CYS A 53 -9.86 8.44 6.19
N GLU A 54 -10.93 8.13 5.44
CA GLU A 54 -12.25 8.75 5.63
C GLU A 54 -12.80 8.51 7.04
N ARG A 55 -12.69 7.27 7.54
CA ARG A 55 -13.12 6.91 8.89
C ARG A 55 -12.33 7.65 9.97
N ILE A 56 -11.01 7.77 9.83
CA ILE A 56 -10.17 8.49 10.81
C ILE A 56 -10.47 10.00 10.75
N ALA A 57 -10.72 10.56 9.56
CA ALA A 57 -10.95 11.99 9.38
C ALA A 57 -12.22 12.50 10.07
N VAL A 58 -13.22 11.65 10.25
CA VAL A 58 -14.49 12.00 10.93
C VAL A 58 -14.49 11.70 12.43
N MET A 59 -13.39 11.15 12.98
CA MET A 59 -13.28 10.84 14.40
C MET A 59 -12.99 12.08 15.26
N PRO A 60 -13.35 12.04 16.56
CA PRO A 60 -12.88 13.02 17.53
C PRO A 60 -11.36 13.08 17.55
N LYS A 61 -10.80 14.29 17.69
CA LYS A 61 -9.35 14.53 17.66
C LYS A 61 -8.55 13.62 18.59
N ASP A 62 -9.05 13.41 19.81
CA ASP A 62 -8.38 12.60 20.82
C ASP A 62 -8.28 11.13 20.37
N GLU A 63 -9.30 10.60 19.71
CA GLU A 63 -9.32 9.24 19.20
C GLU A 63 -8.50 9.12 17.90
N ALA A 64 -8.63 10.09 16.99
CA ALA A 64 -7.85 10.16 15.75
C ALA A 64 -6.34 10.24 16.03
N SER A 65 -5.93 10.91 17.11
CA SER A 65 -4.52 11.05 17.50
C SER A 65 -3.81 9.72 17.72
N ARG A 66 -4.55 8.67 18.13
CA ARG A 66 -4.03 7.31 18.35
C ARG A 66 -3.57 6.63 17.05
N PHE A 67 -4.07 7.08 15.90
CA PHE A 67 -3.74 6.52 14.60
C PHE A 67 -2.56 7.23 13.92
N GLY A 68 -2.01 8.30 14.52
CA GLY A 68 -0.95 9.11 13.90
C GLY A 68 0.31 8.31 13.56
N GLU A 69 0.84 7.53 14.52
CA GLU A 69 2.00 6.67 14.29
C GLU A 69 1.71 5.59 13.24
N PHE A 70 0.50 5.00 13.30
CA PHE A 70 0.08 3.99 12.34
C PHE A 70 0.01 4.55 10.91
N LEU A 71 -0.64 5.71 10.72
CA LEU A 71 -0.73 6.36 9.41
C LEU A 71 0.64 6.74 8.86
N GLY A 72 1.55 7.18 9.74
CA GLY A 72 2.94 7.42 9.37
C GLY A 72 3.65 6.15 8.88
N SER A 73 3.49 5.03 9.60
CA SER A 73 4.05 3.74 9.19
C SER A 73 3.46 3.25 7.87
N LEU A 74 2.14 3.30 7.71
CA LEU A 74 1.44 2.89 6.50
C LEU A 74 1.90 3.73 5.29
N ASN A 75 2.04 5.05 5.47
CA ASN A 75 2.55 5.91 4.41
C ASN A 75 3.97 5.51 3.99
N GLY A 76 4.85 5.23 4.96
CA GLY A 76 6.21 4.76 4.66
C GLY A 76 6.23 3.40 3.92
N GLU A 77 5.32 2.49 4.25
CA GLU A 77 5.20 1.21 3.53
C GLU A 77 4.67 1.41 2.10
N LEU A 78 3.73 2.34 1.89
CA LEU A 78 3.22 2.69 0.56
C LEU A 78 4.28 3.38 -0.30
N ASP A 79 5.09 4.28 0.28
CA ASP A 79 6.23 4.90 -0.39
C ASP A 79 7.24 3.84 -0.83
N ALA A 80 7.56 2.87 0.04
CA ALA A 80 8.43 1.76 -0.31
C ALA A 80 7.84 0.88 -1.42
N LEU A 81 6.53 0.60 -1.38
CA LEU A 81 5.84 -0.13 -2.44
C LEU A 81 5.91 0.62 -3.78
N ALA A 82 5.73 1.94 -3.78
CA ALA A 82 5.84 2.76 -4.98
C ALA A 82 7.24 2.69 -5.60
N GLN A 83 8.29 2.77 -4.76
CA GLN A 83 9.68 2.60 -5.20
C GLN A 83 9.94 1.21 -5.80
N ASP A 84 9.42 0.15 -5.16
CA ASP A 84 9.55 -1.22 -5.64
C ASP A 84 8.89 -1.40 -7.03
N ILE A 85 7.72 -0.78 -7.25
CA ILE A 85 7.01 -0.78 -8.54
C ILE A 85 7.80 -0.01 -9.61
N GLU A 86 8.31 1.18 -9.28
CA GLU A 86 9.08 2.00 -10.21
C GLU A 86 10.37 1.30 -10.67
N ALA A 87 11.09 0.68 -9.72
CA ALA A 87 12.28 -0.10 -10.02
C ALA A 87 11.96 -1.29 -10.95
N ARG A 88 10.87 -2.02 -10.68
CA ARG A 88 10.43 -3.15 -11.52
C ARG A 88 10.05 -2.69 -12.93
N ASN A 89 9.30 -1.60 -13.06
CA ASN A 89 8.90 -1.06 -14.36
C ASN A 89 10.11 -0.58 -15.16
N THR A 90 11.09 0.04 -14.50
CA THR A 90 12.35 0.45 -15.12
C THR A 90 13.13 -0.76 -15.66
N LEU A 91 13.23 -1.83 -14.87
CA LEU A 91 13.87 -3.07 -15.30
C LEU A 91 13.16 -3.70 -16.50
N LEU A 92 11.82 -3.79 -16.46
CA LEU A 92 11.03 -4.29 -17.58
C LEU A 92 11.19 -3.43 -18.85
N ALA A 93 11.29 -2.11 -18.70
CA ALA A 93 11.54 -1.21 -19.83
C ALA A 93 12.91 -1.45 -20.46
N LEU A 94 13.96 -1.64 -19.64
CA LEU A 94 15.30 -1.97 -20.11
C LEU A 94 15.33 -3.31 -20.86
N GLU A 95 14.70 -4.36 -20.30
CA GLU A 95 14.57 -5.67 -20.96
C GLU A 95 13.89 -5.56 -22.33
N ARG A 96 12.82 -4.76 -22.44
CA ARG A 96 12.12 -4.50 -23.70
C ARG A 96 13.00 -3.79 -24.73
N THR A 97 13.85 -2.86 -24.30
CA THR A 97 14.76 -2.13 -25.21
C THR A 97 16.02 -2.92 -25.57
N GLY A 98 16.52 -3.78 -24.67
CA GLY A 98 17.71 -4.61 -24.88
C GLY A 98 17.49 -5.79 -25.83
N GLY A 99 16.25 -6.25 -26.01
CA GLY A 99 15.89 -7.35 -26.90
C GLY A 99 15.93 -7.03 -28.40
N SER A 100 16.05 -5.77 -28.80
CA SER A 100 15.99 -5.35 -30.22
C SER A 100 17.34 -5.04 -30.87
N GLY A 101 18.45 -5.03 -30.12
CA GLY A 101 19.78 -4.61 -30.63
C GLY A 101 20.73 -5.74 -31.05
N ALA A 102 20.55 -6.96 -30.55
CA ALA A 102 21.52 -8.05 -30.74
C ALA A 102 21.46 -8.74 -32.12
N ALA A 103 20.51 -8.40 -32.98
CA ALA A 103 20.38 -8.95 -34.33
C ALA A 103 21.08 -8.10 -35.42
N ALA A 104 21.52 -6.86 -35.11
CA ALA A 104 22.04 -5.95 -36.13
C ALA A 104 23.56 -6.08 -36.39
N TYR A 105 24.34 -6.66 -35.48
CA TYR A 105 25.80 -6.72 -35.60
C TYR A 105 26.37 -8.00 -36.23
N ARG A 106 25.55 -8.91 -36.75
CA ARG A 106 26.03 -10.23 -37.24
C ARG A 106 26.14 -10.36 -38.76
N ARG A 107 26.32 -9.26 -39.51
CA ARG A 107 26.44 -9.28 -40.99
C ARG A 107 27.52 -8.34 -41.55
N LEU A 108 28.67 -8.30 -40.89
CA LEU A 108 29.91 -7.75 -41.46
C LEU A 108 31.04 -8.77 -41.24
N ASP A 109 30.90 -9.93 -41.88
CA ASP A 109 32.01 -10.83 -42.22
C ASP A 109 32.02 -10.96 -43.75
#